data_AF-A0A1Z8RRY1-F1
#
_entry.id   AF-A0A1Z8RRY1-F1
#
_cell.length_a   1.000
_cell.length_b   1.000
_cell.length_c   1.000
_cell.angle_alpha   90.00
_cell.angle_beta   90.00
_cell.angle_gamma   90.00
#
_symmetry.space_group_name_H-M   'P 1'
#
loop_
_entity.id
_entity.type
_entity.pdbx_description
1 polymer ?
#
loop_
_entity_poly.entity_id
_entity_poly.type
_entity_poly.pdbx_seq_one_letter_code
_entity_poly.pdbx_strand_id
1 'polypeptide(L)'
;MPDSFFKPVSGFDLPRFAGVPTFMRLPNVTADHPRFGDVDIGLIGVPWDSGTTNRPGPRHGPRQVRDASTMIRAQHPVFGTRPFEIKNIADLGDVGPNPADIHDSMDRITEFYKTVTAAGIKPLTVGGDHLVSLPVLRVVAKHGPIGMVHFDSHTDLFDSYFNGTKYTHGTPFRRAVEENLLDPKRVVQIGIRGTQYDSEDVDFAMSVGIRIIRIEEFFKRDISDLMQEVREIVGDHETYVSYDIDFVDPTFAPGTGTPEVGGPNSFQALQVVRELKGLNIVGADMVEVSPPFDATGNTAFLGASIMFEMLCQMVNS
;
A
#
# COMPACT_ATOMS: atom_id res chain seq x y z
N MET A 1 17.83 -23.44 -6.54
CA MET A 1 18.59 -22.20 -6.77
C MET A 1 17.59 -21.11 -7.13
N PRO A 2 17.76 -19.87 -6.67
CA PRO A 2 16.85 -18.78 -7.04
C PRO A 2 16.86 -18.59 -8.56
N ASP A 3 15.68 -18.51 -9.15
CA ASP A 3 15.53 -18.38 -10.60
C ASP A 3 16.05 -17.01 -11.05
N SER A 4 17.04 -17.01 -11.94
CA SER A 4 17.70 -15.80 -12.43
C SER A 4 16.77 -14.89 -13.24
N PHE A 5 15.67 -15.42 -13.79
CA PHE A 5 14.69 -14.62 -14.54
C PHE A 5 14.04 -13.55 -13.67
N PHE A 6 13.73 -13.87 -12.42
CA PHE A 6 13.06 -12.97 -11.47
C PHE A 6 14.01 -12.04 -10.70
N LYS A 7 15.28 -11.96 -11.11
CA LYS A 7 16.24 -11.06 -10.48
C LYS A 7 16.23 -9.69 -11.17
N PRO A 8 16.32 -8.59 -10.41
CA PRO A 8 16.43 -7.27 -11.01
C PRO A 8 17.76 -7.14 -11.74
N VAL A 9 17.78 -6.36 -12.83
CA VAL A 9 19.02 -6.10 -13.56
C VAL A 9 20.02 -5.41 -12.64
N SER A 10 21.21 -5.99 -12.49
CA SER A 10 22.27 -5.44 -11.64
C SER A 10 22.67 -4.04 -12.11
N GLY A 11 22.87 -3.13 -11.15
CA GLY A 11 23.43 -1.80 -11.44
C GLY A 11 24.88 -1.84 -11.93
N PHE A 12 25.58 -2.96 -11.76
CA PHE A 12 26.92 -3.19 -12.30
C PHE A 12 26.90 -3.62 -13.78
N ASP A 13 25.79 -4.20 -14.26
CA ASP A 13 25.67 -4.68 -15.64
C ASP A 13 24.98 -3.63 -16.54
N LEU A 14 23.93 -2.99 -16.02
CA LEU A 14 23.21 -1.90 -16.69
C LEU A 14 23.05 -0.73 -15.72
N PRO A 15 23.55 0.48 -16.05
CA PRO A 15 23.38 1.66 -15.20
C PRO A 15 21.91 1.90 -14.84
N ARG A 16 21.65 2.37 -13.62
CA ARG A 16 20.28 2.49 -13.07
C ARG A 16 19.39 3.46 -13.83
N PHE A 17 19.97 4.47 -14.48
CA PHE A 17 19.26 5.41 -15.34
C PHE A 17 18.85 4.81 -16.70
N ALA A 18 19.21 3.56 -16.99
CA ALA A 18 18.96 2.89 -18.27
C ALA A 18 18.11 1.63 -18.12
N GLY A 19 17.42 1.28 -19.22
CA GLY A 19 16.44 0.21 -19.29
C GLY A 19 15.00 0.74 -19.21
N VAL A 20 14.03 -0.12 -19.52
CA VAL A 20 12.61 0.21 -19.33
C VAL A 20 12.31 0.21 -17.82
N PRO A 21 11.69 1.27 -17.27
CA PRO A 21 11.45 1.37 -15.84
C PRO A 21 10.25 0.52 -15.42
N THR A 22 10.51 -0.74 -15.06
CA THR A 22 9.61 -1.59 -14.27
C THR A 22 9.88 -1.41 -12.78
N PHE A 23 8.94 -1.81 -11.91
CA PHE A 23 9.14 -1.79 -10.47
C PHE A 23 10.41 -2.56 -10.10
N MET A 24 11.33 -1.85 -9.44
CA MET A 24 12.63 -2.34 -8.98
C MET A 24 13.49 -2.98 -10.09
N ARG A 25 13.24 -2.64 -11.36
CA ARG A 25 13.92 -3.20 -12.55
C ARG A 25 13.73 -4.72 -12.71
N LEU A 26 12.59 -5.24 -12.26
CA LEU A 26 12.20 -6.64 -12.40
C LEU A 26 11.67 -6.95 -13.81
N PRO A 27 11.62 -8.23 -14.23
CA PRO A 27 10.92 -8.61 -15.45
C PRO A 27 9.44 -8.19 -15.39
N ASN A 28 8.90 -7.80 -16.54
CA ASN A 28 7.47 -7.61 -16.71
C ASN A 28 6.82 -8.96 -17.05
N VAL A 29 5.86 -9.39 -16.23
CA VAL A 29 5.17 -10.69 -16.36
C VAL A 29 3.67 -10.45 -16.27
N THR A 30 3.05 -10.11 -17.40
CA THR A 30 1.59 -9.93 -17.49
C THR A 30 0.85 -11.28 -17.39
N ALA A 31 -0.47 -11.24 -17.23
CA ALA A 31 -1.30 -12.45 -17.03
C ALA A 31 -1.23 -13.47 -18.18
N ASP A 32 -0.91 -13.02 -19.40
CA ASP A 32 -0.73 -13.84 -20.59
C ASP A 32 0.71 -14.41 -20.74
N HIS A 33 1.63 -14.01 -19.88
CA HIS A 33 3.02 -14.47 -19.92
C HIS A 33 3.11 -15.94 -19.45
N PRO A 34 3.88 -16.81 -20.12
CA PRO A 34 3.96 -18.25 -19.78
C PRO A 34 4.52 -18.55 -18.38
N ARG A 35 5.20 -17.57 -17.78
CA ARG A 35 5.79 -17.63 -16.43
C ARG A 35 4.91 -16.99 -15.35
N PHE A 36 3.68 -16.57 -15.68
CA PHE A 36 2.79 -15.89 -14.73
C PHE A 36 2.52 -16.74 -13.48
N GLY A 37 2.25 -18.03 -13.66
CA GLY A 37 2.02 -18.97 -12.55
C GLY A 37 3.24 -19.30 -11.70
N ASP A 38 4.45 -18.85 -12.09
CA ASP A 38 5.67 -19.03 -11.31
C ASP A 38 5.91 -17.88 -10.32
N VAL A 39 5.13 -16.80 -10.39
CA VAL A 39 5.30 -15.61 -9.54
C VAL A 39 4.74 -15.92 -8.15
N ASP A 40 5.50 -15.59 -7.11
CA ASP A 40 5.05 -15.67 -5.71
C ASP A 40 4.43 -14.34 -5.25
N ILE A 41 5.05 -13.21 -5.63
CA ILE A 41 4.61 -11.85 -5.27
C ILE A 41 4.59 -10.97 -6.52
N GLY A 42 3.44 -10.36 -6.79
CA GLY A 42 3.22 -9.48 -7.93
C GLY A 42 3.27 -8.02 -7.53
N LEU A 43 4.14 -7.23 -8.17
CA LEU A 43 4.15 -5.78 -8.04
C LEU A 43 3.19 -5.18 -9.07
N ILE A 44 2.13 -4.51 -8.63
CA ILE A 44 1.00 -4.12 -9.49
C ILE A 44 0.77 -2.62 -9.37
N GLY A 45 0.66 -1.91 -10.49
CA GLY A 45 0.23 -0.52 -10.47
C GLY A 45 -1.28 -0.39 -10.70
N VAL A 46 -1.93 0.54 -10.01
CA VAL A 46 -3.34 0.89 -10.24
C VAL A 46 -3.46 2.41 -10.39
N PRO A 47 -3.24 2.97 -11.59
CA PRO A 47 -3.16 4.41 -11.83
C PRO A 47 -4.54 5.09 -11.83
N TRP A 48 -5.20 5.14 -10.68
CA TRP A 48 -6.60 5.54 -10.55
C TRP A 48 -6.85 6.46 -9.35
N ASP A 49 -7.53 7.60 -9.56
CA ASP A 49 -7.80 8.60 -8.52
C ASP A 49 -9.22 9.21 -8.61
N SER A 50 -10.19 8.44 -9.12
CA SER A 50 -11.58 8.93 -9.24
C SER A 50 -12.30 9.08 -7.89
N GLY A 51 -11.75 8.51 -6.81
CA GLY A 51 -12.26 8.67 -5.45
C GLY A 51 -11.78 9.96 -4.77
N THR A 52 -10.83 10.68 -5.36
CA THR A 52 -10.21 11.86 -4.79
C THR A 52 -11.20 13.03 -4.73
N THR A 53 -11.36 13.63 -3.55
CA THR A 53 -12.35 14.71 -3.33
C THR A 53 -11.77 16.13 -3.38
N ASN A 54 -10.44 16.27 -3.32
CA ASN A 54 -9.75 17.56 -3.24
C ASN A 54 -8.70 17.76 -4.34
N ARG A 55 -7.49 17.19 -4.19
CA ARG A 55 -6.36 17.39 -5.10
C ARG A 55 -6.01 16.11 -5.86
N PRO A 56 -6.46 15.94 -7.13
CA PRO A 56 -6.17 14.74 -7.92
C PRO A 56 -4.72 14.73 -8.41
N GLY A 57 -4.29 13.61 -8.99
CA GLY A 57 -2.89 13.38 -9.33
C GLY A 57 -2.34 12.01 -8.95
N PRO A 58 -2.87 11.30 -7.92
CA PRO A 58 -2.41 9.95 -7.59
C PRO A 58 -2.48 8.94 -8.75
N ARG A 59 -3.31 9.17 -9.78
CA ARG A 59 -3.29 8.37 -11.02
C ARG A 59 -1.90 8.28 -11.70
N HIS A 60 -0.99 9.20 -11.40
CA HIS A 60 0.37 9.21 -11.93
C HIS A 60 1.38 8.51 -11.00
N GLY A 61 1.00 8.20 -9.76
CA GLY A 61 1.82 7.57 -8.73
C GLY A 61 2.54 6.32 -9.20
N PRO A 62 1.86 5.30 -9.75
CA PRO A 62 2.52 4.03 -10.12
C PRO A 62 3.66 4.21 -11.12
N ARG A 63 3.53 5.17 -12.05
CA ARG A 63 4.58 5.48 -13.03
C ARG A 63 5.79 6.13 -12.37
N GLN A 64 5.58 7.11 -11.50
CA GLN A 64 6.68 7.81 -10.84
C GLN A 64 7.39 6.92 -9.82
N VAL A 65 6.65 6.05 -9.14
CA VAL A 65 7.23 5.05 -8.22
C VAL A 65 8.05 4.01 -8.99
N ARG A 66 7.61 3.53 -10.17
CA ARG A 66 8.45 2.68 -11.04
C ARG A 66 9.77 3.35 -11.38
N ASP A 67 9.74 4.59 -11.84
CA ASP A 67 10.95 5.34 -12.19
C ASP A 67 11.89 5.51 -10.98
N ALA A 68 11.35 5.97 -9.84
CA ALA A 68 12.13 6.15 -8.62
C ALA A 68 12.69 4.82 -8.05
N SER A 69 11.97 3.71 -8.27
CA SER A 69 12.39 2.39 -7.79
C SER A 69 13.65 1.84 -8.47
N THR A 70 14.11 2.45 -9.58
CA THR A 70 15.38 2.12 -10.23
C THR A 70 16.59 2.32 -9.31
N MET A 71 16.44 3.11 -8.25
CA MET A 71 17.45 3.35 -7.21
C MET A 71 17.51 2.24 -6.13
N ILE A 72 16.49 1.39 -6.03
CA ILE A 72 16.40 0.32 -5.03
C ILE A 72 17.42 -0.79 -5.35
N ARG A 73 18.06 -1.34 -4.31
CA ARG A 73 19.07 -2.40 -4.42
C ARG A 73 18.51 -3.73 -3.94
N ALA A 74 19.23 -4.82 -4.22
CA ALA A 74 18.75 -6.18 -3.98
C ALA A 74 18.75 -6.64 -2.50
N GLN A 75 19.37 -5.89 -1.59
CA GLN A 75 19.57 -6.33 -0.20
C GLN A 75 19.16 -5.26 0.79
N HIS A 76 18.39 -5.69 1.78
CA HIS A 76 18.02 -4.87 2.92
C HIS A 76 19.21 -4.72 3.89
N PRO A 77 19.63 -3.50 4.27
CA PRO A 77 20.86 -3.28 5.02
C PRO A 77 20.79 -3.71 6.50
N VAL A 78 19.61 -3.69 7.13
CA VAL A 78 19.45 -4.06 8.55
C VAL A 78 19.31 -5.57 8.73
N PHE A 79 18.33 -6.19 8.07
CA PHE A 79 18.05 -7.63 8.17
C PHE A 79 18.97 -8.52 7.31
N GLY A 80 19.63 -7.96 6.29
CA GLY A 80 20.36 -8.74 5.29
C GLY A 80 19.47 -9.47 4.27
N THR A 81 18.14 -9.33 4.38
CA THR A 81 17.15 -9.95 3.48
C THR A 81 17.41 -9.58 2.02
N ARG A 82 17.34 -10.58 1.13
CA ARG A 82 17.47 -10.43 -0.32
C ARG A 82 16.19 -10.96 -0.98
N PRO A 83 15.10 -10.17 -1.07
CA PRO A 83 13.77 -10.69 -1.40
C PRO A 83 13.71 -11.43 -2.74
N PHE A 84 14.43 -10.92 -3.75
CA PHE A 84 14.52 -11.50 -5.09
C PHE A 84 15.30 -12.83 -5.19
N GLU A 85 15.88 -13.29 -4.07
CA GLU A 85 16.52 -14.61 -3.96
C GLU A 85 15.70 -15.59 -3.11
N ILE A 86 14.65 -15.10 -2.43
CA ILE A 86 13.77 -15.88 -1.56
C ILE A 86 12.49 -16.28 -2.32
N LYS A 87 11.94 -15.35 -3.10
CA LYS A 87 10.69 -15.50 -3.84
C LYS A 87 10.82 -15.03 -5.28
N ASN A 88 10.02 -15.60 -6.18
CA ASN A 88 9.86 -15.14 -7.55
C ASN A 88 8.98 -13.88 -7.55
N ILE A 89 9.57 -12.73 -7.86
CA ILE A 89 8.88 -11.43 -7.80
C ILE A 89 8.94 -10.80 -9.19
N ALA A 90 7.83 -10.23 -9.66
CA ALA A 90 7.73 -9.62 -10.98
C ALA A 90 6.86 -8.36 -10.97
N ASP A 91 7.09 -7.45 -11.92
CA ASP A 91 6.17 -6.36 -12.23
C ASP A 91 5.05 -6.89 -13.14
N LEU A 92 3.82 -6.92 -12.64
CA LEU A 92 2.67 -7.45 -13.38
C LEU A 92 2.00 -6.39 -14.28
N GLY A 93 2.57 -5.19 -14.36
CA GLY A 93 2.03 -4.07 -15.12
C GLY A 93 0.98 -3.29 -14.34
N ASP A 94 0.11 -2.61 -15.09
CA ASP A 94 -0.98 -1.80 -14.54
C ASP A 94 -2.34 -2.44 -14.80
N VAL A 95 -3.25 -2.27 -13.85
CA VAL A 95 -4.68 -2.42 -14.13
C VAL A 95 -5.16 -1.17 -14.86
N GLY A 96 -5.66 -1.30 -16.08
CA GLY A 96 -6.21 -0.16 -16.83
C GLY A 96 -7.57 0.29 -16.25
N PRO A 97 -7.66 1.48 -15.62
CA PRO A 97 -8.93 1.96 -15.07
C PRO A 97 -9.81 2.59 -16.15
N ASN A 98 -11.07 2.85 -15.81
CA ASN A 98 -11.94 3.73 -16.58
C ASN A 98 -12.08 5.08 -15.84
N PRO A 99 -11.32 6.13 -16.24
CA PRO A 99 -11.33 7.40 -15.52
C PRO A 99 -12.66 8.14 -15.59
N ALA A 100 -13.61 7.68 -16.42
CA ALA A 100 -14.95 8.25 -16.56
C ALA A 100 -16.01 7.51 -15.73
N ASP A 101 -15.68 6.33 -15.17
CA ASP A 101 -16.62 5.50 -14.42
C ASP A 101 -15.92 4.80 -13.25
N ILE A 102 -16.29 5.24 -12.04
CA ILE A 102 -15.79 4.73 -10.76
C ILE A 102 -16.15 3.25 -10.55
N HIS A 103 -17.34 2.83 -10.98
CA HIS A 103 -17.81 1.46 -10.78
C HIS A 103 -17.13 0.50 -11.76
N ASP A 104 -17.04 0.86 -13.05
CA ASP A 104 -16.31 0.06 -14.03
C ASP A 104 -14.82 -0.08 -13.65
N SER A 105 -14.21 0.98 -13.08
CA SER A 105 -12.84 0.90 -12.55
C SER A 105 -12.72 -0.11 -11.40
N MET A 106 -13.62 -0.06 -10.40
CA MET A 106 -13.63 -1.02 -9.30
C MET A 106 -13.82 -2.46 -9.79
N ASP A 107 -14.68 -2.69 -10.77
CA ASP A 107 -14.93 -4.01 -11.33
C ASP A 107 -13.70 -4.54 -12.07
N ARG A 108 -13.05 -3.72 -12.90
CA ARG A 108 -11.79 -4.08 -13.60
C ARG A 108 -10.67 -4.43 -12.63
N ILE A 109 -10.52 -3.64 -11.56
CA ILE A 109 -9.54 -3.91 -10.51
C ILE A 109 -9.89 -5.24 -9.84
N THR A 110 -11.13 -5.45 -9.43
CA THR A 110 -11.56 -6.71 -8.81
C THR A 110 -11.27 -7.92 -9.71
N GLU A 111 -11.58 -7.86 -11.01
CA GLU A 111 -11.33 -8.99 -11.94
C GLU A 111 -9.83 -9.27 -12.18
N PHE A 112 -9.01 -8.21 -12.25
CA PHE A 112 -7.56 -8.40 -12.35
C PHE A 112 -7.01 -9.13 -11.11
N TYR A 113 -7.39 -8.68 -9.91
CA TYR A 113 -6.91 -9.29 -8.68
C TYR A 113 -7.44 -10.72 -8.49
N LYS A 114 -8.65 -11.05 -9.00
CA LYS A 114 -9.13 -12.44 -9.03
C LYS A 114 -8.18 -13.33 -9.82
N THR A 115 -7.70 -12.87 -10.97
CA THR A 115 -6.72 -13.60 -11.79
C THR A 115 -5.40 -13.80 -11.03
N VAL A 116 -4.89 -12.75 -10.40
CA VAL A 116 -3.65 -12.78 -9.61
C VAL A 116 -3.75 -13.77 -8.44
N THR A 117 -4.77 -13.65 -7.59
CA THR A 117 -4.92 -14.51 -6.41
C THR A 117 -5.35 -15.94 -6.74
N ALA A 118 -5.97 -16.19 -7.91
CA ALA A 118 -6.25 -17.54 -8.40
C ALA A 118 -4.96 -18.28 -8.80
N ALA A 119 -3.93 -17.56 -9.22
CA ALA A 119 -2.59 -18.11 -9.47
C ALA A 119 -1.75 -18.29 -8.21
N GLY A 120 -2.28 -17.93 -7.02
CA GLY A 120 -1.54 -18.01 -5.75
C GLY A 120 -0.55 -16.86 -5.53
N ILE A 121 -0.62 -15.81 -6.33
CA ILE A 121 0.28 -14.65 -6.26
C ILE A 121 -0.20 -13.70 -5.16
N LYS A 122 0.67 -13.32 -4.21
CA LYS A 122 0.40 -12.25 -3.22
C LYS A 122 0.57 -10.87 -3.89
N PRO A 123 -0.41 -9.95 -3.82
CA PRO A 123 -0.26 -8.63 -4.42
C PRO A 123 0.50 -7.64 -3.53
N LEU A 124 1.40 -6.87 -4.13
CA LEU A 124 1.95 -5.63 -3.58
C LEU A 124 1.62 -4.49 -4.55
N THR A 125 0.63 -3.70 -4.17
CA THR A 125 0.01 -2.69 -5.03
C THR A 125 0.70 -1.34 -4.86
N VAL A 126 0.86 -0.61 -5.95
CA VAL A 126 1.09 0.84 -5.92
C VAL A 126 -0.15 1.48 -6.50
N GLY A 127 -0.88 2.20 -5.64
CA GLY A 127 -2.16 2.78 -5.97
C GLY A 127 -2.09 4.09 -6.72
N GLY A 128 -3.27 4.61 -7.01
CA GLY A 128 -3.52 6.04 -7.00
C GLY A 128 -4.11 6.40 -5.64
N ASP A 129 -5.35 6.86 -5.59
CA ASP A 129 -5.97 7.24 -4.31
C ASP A 129 -6.38 6.01 -3.46
N HIS A 130 -6.66 6.22 -2.17
CA HIS A 130 -6.88 5.14 -1.21
C HIS A 130 -8.13 4.29 -1.51
N LEU A 131 -9.05 4.74 -2.38
CA LEU A 131 -10.20 3.93 -2.78
C LEU A 131 -9.78 2.64 -3.48
N VAL A 132 -8.57 2.60 -4.06
CA VAL A 132 -7.99 1.41 -4.71
C VAL A 132 -7.98 0.17 -3.80
N SER A 133 -7.84 0.34 -2.49
CA SER A 133 -7.71 -0.78 -1.55
C SER A 133 -9.02 -1.56 -1.43
N LEU A 134 -10.19 -0.93 -1.63
CA LEU A 134 -11.49 -1.59 -1.55
C LEU A 134 -11.66 -2.74 -2.58
N PRO A 135 -11.51 -2.53 -3.91
CA PRO A 135 -11.61 -3.62 -4.88
C PRO A 135 -10.50 -4.67 -4.73
N VAL A 136 -9.33 -4.32 -4.17
CA VAL A 136 -8.28 -5.30 -3.84
C VAL A 136 -8.71 -6.18 -2.67
N LEU A 137 -9.21 -5.58 -1.58
CA LEU A 137 -9.70 -6.30 -0.39
C LEU A 137 -10.85 -7.24 -0.71
N ARG A 138 -11.74 -6.88 -1.64
CA ARG A 138 -12.84 -7.76 -2.12
C ARG A 138 -12.33 -9.10 -2.64
N VAL A 139 -11.08 -9.17 -3.07
CA VAL A 139 -10.46 -10.40 -3.59
C VAL A 139 -9.53 -11.05 -2.56
N VAL A 140 -8.69 -10.27 -1.89
CA VAL A 140 -7.73 -10.82 -0.92
C VAL A 140 -8.45 -11.46 0.27
N ALA A 141 -9.58 -10.88 0.70
CA ALA A 141 -10.40 -11.41 1.80
C ALA A 141 -11.42 -12.50 1.35
N LYS A 142 -11.18 -13.19 0.22
CA LYS A 142 -12.15 -14.17 -0.33
C LYS A 142 -12.46 -15.36 0.60
N HIS A 143 -11.61 -15.64 1.58
CA HIS A 143 -11.78 -16.73 2.55
C HIS A 143 -12.39 -16.30 3.88
N GLY A 144 -12.68 -15.00 4.05
CA GLY A 144 -13.23 -14.42 5.27
C GLY A 144 -12.54 -13.10 5.62
N PRO A 145 -13.06 -12.38 6.63
CA PRO A 145 -12.52 -11.08 7.03
C PRO A 145 -11.08 -11.21 7.56
N ILE A 146 -10.19 -10.39 7.04
CA ILE A 146 -8.77 -10.36 7.40
C ILE A 146 -8.44 -9.19 8.35
N GLY A 147 -7.27 -9.21 8.98
CA GLY A 147 -6.78 -8.09 9.79
C GLY A 147 -6.18 -7.01 8.91
N MET A 148 -5.91 -5.83 9.47
CA MET A 148 -5.22 -4.76 8.74
C MET A 148 -4.31 -3.93 9.65
N VAL A 149 -3.11 -3.64 9.16
CA VAL A 149 -2.27 -2.54 9.68
C VAL A 149 -2.34 -1.39 8.69
N HIS A 150 -2.81 -0.24 9.14
CA HIS A 150 -3.09 0.93 8.32
C HIS A 150 -2.25 2.11 8.80
N PHE A 151 -1.36 2.61 7.93
CA PHE A 151 -0.55 3.80 8.18
C PHE A 151 -1.11 4.95 7.37
N ASP A 152 -1.64 5.97 8.05
CA ASP A 152 -2.36 7.06 7.40
C ASP A 152 -2.48 8.27 8.34
N SER A 153 -2.67 9.47 7.78
CA SER A 153 -3.10 10.63 8.55
C SER A 153 -4.62 10.69 8.78
N HIS A 154 -5.40 9.94 8.01
CA HIS A 154 -6.87 9.86 8.01
C HIS A 154 -7.37 8.46 8.36
N THR A 155 -8.61 8.37 8.84
CA THR A 155 -9.23 7.07 9.17
C THR A 155 -9.79 6.38 7.92
N ASP A 156 -10.23 7.14 6.91
CA ASP A 156 -10.91 6.61 5.74
C ASP A 156 -12.16 5.75 6.07
N LEU A 157 -12.85 6.17 7.14
CA LEU A 157 -14.04 5.53 7.70
C LEU A 157 -15.33 6.38 7.59
N PHE A 158 -15.33 7.48 6.83
CA PHE A 158 -16.56 8.26 6.62
C PHE A 158 -17.62 7.43 5.88
N ASP A 159 -18.90 7.76 6.11
CA ASP A 159 -19.97 7.09 5.39
C ASP A 159 -20.11 7.59 3.95
N SER A 160 -20.19 8.89 3.74
CA SER A 160 -20.43 9.41 2.39
C SER A 160 -20.04 10.85 2.24
N TYR A 161 -19.82 11.25 1.00
CA TYR A 161 -19.53 12.61 0.60
C TYR A 161 -20.63 13.14 -0.33
N PHE A 162 -20.79 14.46 -0.41
CA PHE A 162 -21.61 15.16 -1.42
C PHE A 162 -22.96 14.50 -1.74
N ASN A 163 -23.88 14.49 -0.78
CA ASN A 163 -25.24 13.92 -0.92
C ASN A 163 -25.27 12.39 -1.14
N GLY A 164 -24.43 11.64 -0.42
CA GLY A 164 -24.54 10.18 -0.35
C GLY A 164 -23.61 9.42 -1.30
N THR A 165 -22.60 10.06 -1.89
CA THR A 165 -21.55 9.38 -2.66
C THR A 165 -20.75 8.46 -1.73
N LYS A 166 -20.86 7.15 -1.93
CA LYS A 166 -20.33 6.10 -1.05
C LYS A 166 -18.90 5.65 -1.36
N TYR A 167 -18.35 6.08 -2.49
CA TYR A 167 -17.06 5.64 -3.00
C TYR A 167 -16.18 6.86 -3.25
N THR A 168 -15.38 7.20 -2.25
CA THR A 168 -14.30 8.18 -2.28
C THR A 168 -13.09 7.59 -1.57
N HIS A 169 -11.93 8.23 -1.70
CA HIS A 169 -10.73 7.81 -0.96
C HIS A 169 -10.90 7.85 0.56
N GLY A 170 -11.85 8.65 1.11
CA GLY A 170 -12.15 8.68 2.55
C GLY A 170 -13.18 7.66 3.05
N THR A 171 -13.59 6.70 2.21
CA THR A 171 -14.62 5.68 2.55
C THR A 171 -14.23 4.20 2.40
N PRO A 172 -13.05 3.79 1.87
CA PRO A 172 -12.79 2.40 1.49
C PRO A 172 -12.90 1.43 2.66
N PHE A 173 -12.41 1.80 3.85
CA PHE A 173 -12.35 0.86 4.97
C PHE A 173 -13.67 0.71 5.70
N ARG A 174 -14.54 1.72 5.67
CA ARG A 174 -15.92 1.54 6.12
C ARG A 174 -16.67 0.57 5.22
N ARG A 175 -16.53 0.70 3.89
CA ARG A 175 -17.08 -0.27 2.94
C ARG A 175 -16.51 -1.66 3.19
N ALA A 176 -15.20 -1.77 3.43
CA ALA A 176 -14.57 -3.06 3.69
C ALA A 176 -15.06 -3.75 4.97
N VAL A 177 -15.36 -3.00 6.02
CA VAL A 177 -15.99 -3.54 7.25
C VAL A 177 -17.45 -3.95 6.97
N GLU A 178 -18.23 -3.10 6.31
CA GLU A 178 -19.64 -3.39 5.98
C GLU A 178 -19.79 -4.59 5.01
N GLU A 179 -18.84 -4.77 4.10
CA GLU A 179 -18.75 -5.90 3.16
C GLU A 179 -18.13 -7.16 3.80
N ASN A 180 -17.82 -7.13 5.10
CA ASN A 180 -17.22 -8.25 5.85
C ASN A 180 -15.87 -8.73 5.24
N LEU A 181 -15.07 -7.80 4.74
CA LEU A 181 -13.73 -8.01 4.20
C LEU A 181 -12.65 -7.81 5.26
N LEU A 182 -12.90 -6.94 6.24
CA LEU A 182 -12.02 -6.68 7.37
C LEU A 182 -12.68 -7.11 8.68
N ASP A 183 -11.90 -7.74 9.55
CA ASP A 183 -12.27 -7.99 10.94
C ASP A 183 -11.89 -6.73 11.76
N PRO A 184 -12.85 -5.87 12.13
CA PRO A 184 -12.54 -4.57 12.72
C PRO A 184 -11.75 -4.68 14.04
N LYS A 185 -11.86 -5.79 14.77
CA LYS A 185 -11.10 -6.04 16.01
C LYS A 185 -9.63 -6.35 15.76
N ARG A 186 -9.27 -6.64 14.52
CA ARG A 186 -7.89 -6.87 14.05
C ARG A 186 -7.45 -5.79 13.07
N VAL A 187 -8.09 -4.61 13.10
CA VAL A 187 -7.67 -3.43 12.35
C VAL A 187 -7.04 -2.43 13.31
N VAL A 188 -5.82 -1.99 12.96
CA VAL A 188 -5.11 -0.92 13.67
C VAL A 188 -4.75 0.19 12.70
N GLN A 189 -5.18 1.41 12.99
CA GLN A 189 -4.86 2.62 12.23
C GLN A 189 -3.86 3.47 13.00
N ILE A 190 -2.81 3.94 12.34
CA ILE A 190 -1.63 4.55 12.97
C ILE A 190 -1.30 5.85 12.26
N GLY A 191 -1.21 6.95 13.02
CA GLY A 191 -0.80 8.26 12.50
C GLY A 191 -1.92 9.28 12.34
N ILE A 192 -3.14 8.93 12.73
CA ILE A 192 -4.35 9.74 12.59
C ILE A 192 -4.15 11.12 13.23
N ARG A 193 -4.37 12.19 12.45
CA ARG A 193 -4.16 13.58 12.85
C ARG A 193 -4.97 14.55 11.97
N GLY A 194 -4.71 15.85 12.14
CA GLY A 194 -5.35 16.89 11.35
C GLY A 194 -6.64 17.40 11.97
N THR A 195 -7.24 18.40 11.31
CA THR A 195 -8.54 18.95 11.73
C THR A 195 -9.68 18.07 11.23
N GLN A 196 -10.68 17.84 12.07
CA GLN A 196 -11.82 16.96 11.74
C GLN A 196 -13.07 17.78 11.39
N TYR A 197 -13.93 17.24 10.52
CA TYR A 197 -15.26 17.83 10.24
C TYR A 197 -16.21 17.61 11.42
N ASP A 198 -16.23 16.38 11.93
CA ASP A 198 -17.01 15.90 13.07
C ASP A 198 -16.32 14.64 13.64
N SER A 199 -17.04 13.81 14.40
CA SER A 199 -16.51 12.58 15.01
C SER A 199 -17.03 11.29 14.36
N GLU A 200 -17.75 11.35 13.24
CA GLU A 200 -18.52 10.21 12.69
C GLU A 200 -17.65 8.98 12.41
N ASP A 201 -16.49 9.20 11.81
CA ASP A 201 -15.51 8.20 11.43
C ASP A 201 -14.86 7.51 12.65
N VAL A 202 -14.51 8.29 13.67
CA VAL A 202 -13.97 7.81 14.95
C VAL A 202 -15.05 7.07 15.76
N ASP A 203 -16.28 7.59 15.79
CA ASP A 203 -17.40 6.97 16.48
C ASP A 203 -17.74 5.61 15.83
N PHE A 204 -17.70 5.53 14.49
CA PHE A 204 -17.80 4.27 13.76
C PHE A 204 -16.69 3.31 14.18
N ALA A 205 -15.43 3.74 14.12
CA ALA A 205 -14.27 2.92 14.49
C ALA A 205 -14.41 2.32 15.89
N MET A 206 -14.79 3.15 16.88
CA MET A 206 -15.03 2.71 18.26
C MET A 206 -16.20 1.73 18.36
N SER A 207 -17.27 1.94 17.61
CA SER A 207 -18.47 1.09 17.66
C SER A 207 -18.21 -0.34 17.14
N VAL A 208 -17.28 -0.49 16.18
CA VAL A 208 -16.93 -1.79 15.59
C VAL A 208 -15.67 -2.41 16.20
N GLY A 209 -14.89 -1.65 16.96
CA GLY A 209 -13.70 -2.11 17.67
C GLY A 209 -12.37 -1.94 16.94
N ILE A 210 -12.28 -0.99 15.99
CA ILE A 210 -11.03 -0.60 15.34
C ILE A 210 -10.14 0.15 16.33
N ARG A 211 -8.85 -0.21 16.38
CA ARG A 211 -7.88 0.51 17.20
C ARG A 211 -7.29 1.69 16.42
N ILE A 212 -7.58 2.91 16.87
CA ILE A 212 -6.97 4.14 16.34
C ILE A 212 -5.82 4.58 17.26
N ILE A 213 -4.61 4.66 16.72
CA ILE A 213 -3.41 5.24 17.32
C ILE A 213 -3.19 6.62 16.70
N ARG A 214 -3.62 7.66 17.42
CA ARG A 214 -3.41 9.05 16.98
C ARG A 214 -1.93 9.43 17.01
N ILE A 215 -1.57 10.45 16.24
CA ILE A 215 -0.19 10.90 16.11
C ILE A 215 0.46 11.30 17.44
N GLU A 216 -0.30 11.85 18.40
CA GLU A 216 0.23 12.20 19.72
C GLU A 216 0.61 10.97 20.53
N GLU A 217 -0.13 9.87 20.38
CA GLU A 217 0.23 8.60 21.02
C GLU A 217 1.46 7.99 20.35
N PHE A 218 1.50 8.03 19.02
CA PHE A 218 2.65 7.58 18.23
C PHE A 218 3.95 8.25 18.67
N PHE A 219 3.95 9.57 18.85
CA PHE A 219 5.15 10.32 19.30
C PHE A 219 5.46 10.19 20.79
N LYS A 220 4.49 9.78 21.63
CA LYS A 220 4.72 9.57 23.07
C LYS A 220 5.35 8.22 23.38
N ARG A 221 5.28 7.26 22.45
CA ARG A 221 5.71 5.87 22.65
C ARG A 221 6.98 5.57 21.87
N ASP A 222 7.70 4.56 22.32
CA ASP A 222 8.73 3.94 21.50
C ASP A 222 8.06 3.15 20.37
N ILE A 223 8.61 3.24 19.15
CA ILE A 223 8.03 2.59 17.97
C ILE A 223 8.01 1.06 18.14
N SER A 224 9.01 0.46 18.78
CA SER A 224 9.04 -0.99 19.00
C SER A 224 7.93 -1.45 19.96
N ASP A 225 7.65 -0.67 21.00
CA ASP A 225 6.55 -0.94 21.95
C ASP A 225 5.19 -0.77 21.28
N LEU A 226 5.00 0.33 20.55
CA LEU A 226 3.77 0.58 19.79
C LEU A 226 3.50 -0.53 18.77
N MET A 227 4.52 -0.90 17.99
CA MET A 227 4.38 -1.95 16.99
C MET A 227 4.27 -3.35 17.61
N GLN A 228 4.64 -3.54 18.89
CA GLN A 228 4.31 -4.76 19.61
C GLN A 228 2.81 -4.90 19.82
N GLU A 229 2.13 -3.84 20.31
CA GLU A 229 0.66 -3.83 20.43
C GLU A 229 0.00 -4.11 19.07
N VAL A 230 0.50 -3.49 18.00
CA VAL A 230 -0.02 -3.72 16.64
C VAL A 230 0.03 -5.19 16.27
N ARG A 231 1.16 -5.86 16.50
CA ARG A 231 1.32 -7.31 16.22
C ARG A 231 0.41 -8.17 17.10
N GLU A 232 0.22 -7.80 18.37
CA GLU A 232 -0.67 -8.50 19.28
C GLU A 232 -2.14 -8.40 18.85
N ILE A 233 -2.57 -7.25 18.30
CA ILE A 233 -3.94 -7.04 17.82
C ILE A 233 -4.21 -7.87 16.55
N VAL A 234 -3.31 -7.84 15.56
CA VAL A 234 -3.54 -8.56 14.29
C VAL A 234 -3.30 -10.07 14.43
N GLY A 235 -2.40 -10.47 15.34
CA GLY A 235 -2.03 -11.85 15.63
C GLY A 235 -1.32 -12.55 14.47
N ASP A 236 -1.39 -13.88 14.45
CA ASP A 236 -0.76 -14.75 13.43
C ASP A 236 -1.67 -14.99 12.20
N HIS A 237 -2.79 -14.29 12.13
CA HIS A 237 -3.82 -14.47 11.09
C HIS A 237 -3.51 -13.64 9.84
N GLU A 238 -4.20 -13.96 8.73
CA GLU A 238 -4.10 -13.20 7.49
C GLU A 238 -4.35 -11.70 7.76
N THR A 239 -3.40 -10.89 7.30
CA THR A 239 -3.33 -9.45 7.54
C THR A 239 -2.98 -8.72 6.25
N TYR A 240 -3.71 -7.64 5.97
CA TYR A 240 -3.40 -6.70 4.90
C TYR A 240 -2.61 -5.51 5.46
N VAL A 241 -1.68 -4.95 4.68
CA VAL A 241 -0.95 -3.74 5.08
C VAL A 241 -1.25 -2.62 4.09
N SER A 242 -1.92 -1.57 4.55
CA SER A 242 -2.27 -0.41 3.74
C SER A 242 -1.40 0.76 4.18
N TYR A 243 -0.60 1.32 3.27
CA TYR A 243 0.34 2.40 3.59
C TYR A 243 0.02 3.63 2.73
N ASP A 244 -0.61 4.62 3.34
CA ASP A 244 -0.77 5.94 2.76
C ASP A 244 0.51 6.76 2.92
N ILE A 245 0.98 7.37 1.84
CA ILE A 245 2.18 8.20 1.90
C ILE A 245 1.97 9.48 2.74
N ASP A 246 0.72 9.92 2.91
CA ASP A 246 0.35 11.06 3.75
C ASP A 246 0.45 10.77 5.26
N PHE A 247 0.64 9.50 5.65
CA PHE A 247 1.10 9.16 6.99
C PHE A 247 2.32 10.00 7.36
N VAL A 248 3.24 10.23 6.42
CA VAL A 248 4.51 10.93 6.59
C VAL A 248 4.32 12.46 6.54
N ASP A 249 5.10 13.20 7.33
CA ASP A 249 5.04 14.67 7.30
C ASP A 249 5.29 15.23 5.89
N PRO A 250 4.55 16.28 5.46
CA PRO A 250 4.70 16.91 4.15
C PRO A 250 6.11 17.46 3.86
N THR A 251 6.94 17.66 4.88
CA THR A 251 8.37 17.97 4.71
C THR A 251 9.11 16.86 3.95
N PHE A 252 8.70 15.61 4.11
CA PHE A 252 9.31 14.43 3.48
C PHE A 252 8.44 13.83 2.37
N ALA A 253 7.12 14.01 2.45
CA ALA A 253 6.16 13.52 1.46
C ALA A 253 5.23 14.64 0.94
N PRO A 254 5.74 15.69 0.27
CA PRO A 254 4.89 16.79 -0.22
C PRO A 254 3.90 16.38 -1.32
N GLY A 255 4.25 15.36 -2.09
CA GLY A 255 3.47 14.81 -3.19
C GLY A 255 2.32 13.89 -2.79
N THR A 256 1.32 14.41 -2.09
CA THR A 256 0.07 13.69 -1.76
C THR A 256 -1.15 14.61 -1.97
N GLY A 257 -2.35 14.03 -2.06
CA GLY A 257 -3.63 14.74 -2.22
C GLY A 257 -4.10 15.51 -0.97
N THR A 258 -3.86 14.98 0.22
CA THR A 258 -4.40 15.48 1.51
C THR A 258 -3.28 15.54 2.57
N PRO A 259 -2.45 16.59 2.61
CA PRO A 259 -1.25 16.59 3.43
C PRO A 259 -1.58 17.11 4.83
N GLU A 260 -1.36 16.29 5.86
CA GLU A 260 -1.50 16.73 7.24
C GLU A 260 -0.13 16.98 7.89
N VAL A 261 0.10 18.17 8.43
CA VAL A 261 1.37 18.54 9.09
C VAL A 261 1.53 17.83 10.44
N GLY A 262 2.77 17.74 10.93
CA GLY A 262 3.08 17.13 12.22
C GLY A 262 3.15 15.60 12.15
N GLY A 263 3.50 15.05 10.99
CA GLY A 263 3.69 13.61 10.78
C GLY A 263 5.08 13.12 11.21
N PRO A 264 5.32 11.80 11.13
CA PRO A 264 6.63 11.20 11.30
C PRO A 264 7.59 11.63 10.19
N ASN A 265 8.88 11.58 10.50
CA ASN A 265 9.92 11.74 9.48
C ASN A 265 10.11 10.46 8.65
N SER A 266 10.89 10.56 7.56
CA SER A 266 11.16 9.43 6.67
C SER A 266 11.84 8.24 7.35
N PHE A 267 12.60 8.45 8.43
CA PHE A 267 13.21 7.34 9.17
C PHE A 267 12.16 6.54 9.96
N GLN A 268 11.28 7.23 10.68
CA GLN A 268 10.18 6.62 11.43
C GLN A 268 9.20 5.90 10.48
N ALA A 269 8.94 6.49 9.31
CA ALA A 269 8.16 5.89 8.23
C ALA A 269 8.69 4.51 7.80
N LEU A 270 10.01 4.38 7.61
CA LEU A 270 10.62 3.06 7.32
C LEU A 270 10.63 2.14 8.55
N GLN A 271 10.83 2.70 9.74
CA GLN A 271 10.95 1.94 10.98
C GLN A 271 9.66 1.18 11.34
N VAL A 272 8.49 1.78 11.15
CA VAL A 272 7.21 1.09 11.44
C VAL A 272 7.02 -0.15 10.56
N VAL A 273 7.40 -0.08 9.28
CA VAL A 273 7.30 -1.22 8.35
C VAL A 273 8.28 -2.33 8.71
N ARG A 274 9.48 -1.97 9.18
CA ARG A 274 10.48 -2.93 9.70
C ARG A 274 9.96 -3.73 10.89
N GLU A 275 9.06 -3.15 11.67
CA GLU A 275 8.44 -3.76 12.84
C GLU A 275 7.20 -4.60 12.53
N LEU A 276 6.82 -4.77 11.25
CA LEU A 276 5.80 -5.74 10.82
C LEU A 276 6.32 -7.20 10.78
N LYS A 277 7.54 -7.44 11.29
CA LYS A 277 8.19 -8.74 11.32
C LYS A 277 7.28 -9.82 11.94
N GLY A 278 7.19 -10.96 11.25
CA GLY A 278 6.43 -12.13 11.70
C GLY A 278 4.94 -12.10 11.38
N LEU A 279 4.40 -11.03 10.80
CA LEU A 279 3.00 -10.99 10.38
C LEU A 279 2.75 -11.85 9.14
N ASN A 280 1.61 -12.52 9.09
CA ASN A 280 1.12 -13.21 7.91
C ASN A 280 0.49 -12.21 6.91
N ILE A 281 1.35 -11.50 6.18
CA ILE A 281 0.93 -10.50 5.18
C ILE A 281 0.48 -11.20 3.90
N VAL A 282 -0.80 -11.07 3.56
CA VAL A 282 -1.43 -11.69 2.38
C VAL A 282 -1.57 -10.72 1.20
N GLY A 283 -1.43 -9.43 1.45
CA GLY A 283 -1.42 -8.37 0.45
C GLY A 283 -1.01 -7.05 1.10
N ALA A 284 -0.52 -6.11 0.29
CA ALA A 284 -0.15 -4.79 0.77
C ALA A 284 -0.28 -3.73 -0.32
N ASP A 285 -0.40 -2.46 0.06
CA ASP A 285 -0.37 -1.34 -0.88
C ASP A 285 0.42 -0.11 -0.38
N MET A 286 0.86 0.70 -1.35
CA MET A 286 1.43 2.03 -1.20
C MET A 286 0.58 3.00 -2.03
N VAL A 287 -0.12 3.93 -1.38
CA VAL A 287 -1.15 4.77 -2.03
C VAL A 287 -0.86 6.27 -1.88
N GLU A 288 -1.68 7.09 -2.54
CA GLU A 288 -1.71 8.56 -2.50
C GLU A 288 -0.43 9.29 -2.95
N VAL A 289 0.54 8.59 -3.53
CA VAL A 289 1.68 9.23 -4.21
C VAL A 289 1.15 10.04 -5.39
N SER A 290 1.24 11.37 -5.30
CA SER A 290 0.69 12.32 -6.27
C SER A 290 1.80 13.16 -6.91
N PRO A 291 2.36 12.70 -8.06
CA PRO A 291 3.45 13.38 -8.76
C PRO A 291 3.23 14.86 -9.11
N PRO A 292 2.01 15.35 -9.43
CA PRO A 292 1.79 16.78 -9.65
C PRO A 292 2.19 17.68 -8.47
N PHE A 293 2.26 17.11 -7.26
CA PHE A 293 2.67 17.80 -6.04
C PHE A 293 4.06 17.36 -5.54
N ASP A 294 4.79 16.52 -6.29
CA ASP A 294 6.14 16.05 -5.98
C ASP A 294 7.17 16.65 -6.94
N ALA A 295 7.45 17.94 -6.80
CA ALA A 295 8.34 18.67 -7.72
C ALA A 295 9.77 18.09 -7.83
N THR A 296 10.21 17.32 -6.84
CA THR A 296 11.58 16.76 -6.76
C THR A 296 11.65 15.25 -6.97
N GLY A 297 10.50 14.55 -7.00
CA GLY A 297 10.46 13.08 -7.02
C GLY A 297 10.76 12.43 -5.66
N ASN A 298 10.82 13.21 -4.57
CA ASN A 298 11.20 12.72 -3.25
C ASN A 298 10.10 11.85 -2.63
N THR A 299 8.83 12.21 -2.82
CA THR A 299 7.71 11.40 -2.34
C THR A 299 7.69 10.06 -3.06
N ALA A 300 7.88 10.04 -4.37
CA ALA A 300 7.94 8.80 -5.14
C ALA A 300 9.12 7.90 -4.74
N PHE A 301 10.29 8.48 -4.46
CA PHE A 301 11.44 7.71 -3.97
C PHE A 301 11.22 7.17 -2.55
N LEU A 302 10.57 7.94 -1.67
CA LEU A 302 10.15 7.46 -0.36
C LEU A 302 9.14 6.31 -0.48
N GLY A 303 8.12 6.46 -1.33
CA GLY A 303 7.14 5.40 -1.63
C GLY A 303 7.80 4.13 -2.16
N ALA A 304 8.75 4.24 -3.10
CA ALA A 304 9.52 3.09 -3.59
C ALA A 304 10.38 2.44 -2.50
N SER A 305 10.90 3.23 -1.56
CA SER A 305 11.70 2.73 -0.44
C SER A 305 10.83 1.97 0.58
N ILE A 306 9.65 2.51 0.92
CA ILE A 306 8.68 1.86 1.80
C ILE A 306 8.12 0.59 1.14
N MET A 307 7.85 0.63 -0.17
CA MET A 307 7.45 -0.55 -0.95
C MET A 307 8.49 -1.67 -0.85
N PHE A 308 9.79 -1.35 -0.87
CA PHE A 308 10.85 -2.34 -0.67
C PHE A 308 10.90 -2.89 0.77
N GLU A 309 10.63 -2.05 1.78
CA GLU A 309 10.49 -2.51 3.17
C GLU A 309 9.33 -3.49 3.31
N MET A 310 8.14 -3.18 2.75
CA MET A 310 6.98 -4.06 2.76
C MET A 310 7.26 -5.38 2.04
N LEU A 311 7.91 -5.33 0.86
CA LEU A 311 8.32 -6.52 0.13
C LEU A 311 9.23 -7.41 0.98
N CYS A 312 10.17 -6.84 1.73
CA CYS A 312 11.03 -7.59 2.64
C CYS A 312 10.26 -8.26 3.79
N GLN A 313 9.14 -7.72 4.23
CA GLN A 313 8.27 -8.37 5.22
C GLN A 313 7.45 -9.50 4.58
N MET A 314 6.90 -9.27 3.38
CA MET A 314 6.08 -10.25 2.66
C MET A 314 6.83 -11.51 2.22
N VAL A 315 8.13 -11.43 1.92
CA VAL A 315 8.92 -12.64 1.57
C VAL A 315 9.20 -13.53 2.78
N ASN A 316 8.99 -13.02 3.99
CA ASN A 316 9.16 -13.73 5.25
C ASN A 316 7.82 -14.20 5.85
N SER A 317 6.69 -13.92 5.17
CA SER A 317 5.33 -14.28 5.60
C SER A 317 4.75 -15.51 4.89
#